data_AF-A0A0S8JZJ3-F1
#
_entry.id   AF-A0A0S8JZJ3-F1
#
_cell.length_a   1.000
_cell.length_b   1.000
_cell.length_c   1.000
_cell.angle_alpha   90.00
_cell.angle_beta   90.00
_cell.angle_gamma   90.00
#
_symmetry.space_group_name_H-M   'P 1'
#
loop_
_entity.id
_entity.type
_entity.pdbx_description
1 polymer ?
#
loop_
_entity_poly.entity_id
_entity_poly.type
_entity_poly.pdbx_seq_one_letter_code
_entity_poly.pdbx_strand_id
1 'polypeptide(L)'
;MNVSNLDKLPGQDSMLIFHALARLGYEGLVIVSPTQPLASIGYFQDAEKEIDLDYCRNNGISVMRREVGGGATYLDENQIFYQVIWNSKNPRFPRKVQEIFEYLSAPPCATYREFGIKTSFRAENDIVTDKGQKIAGEGGGDIGDSMVFVGGILMDFDYVTMSRVLKVPDEKFRDKIYKSMEANLTTMKRELGVVPPRIEIKKVLIESFERILGHLEPIDIDSQTINKIKELEQWFMSDEFLHKKTPRIPQGVKIKEGIEILYGLYKAKGGLIRTAEEIENMKKIRDIVVSGDFNLFPKDALTEVEKDLKNKDFSRKAIEKSIEKTYGQKKIESPGVEPEDIARTITEAK
;
A
#
# COMPACT_ATOMS: atom_id res chain seq x y z
N MET A 1 30.15 1.89 -2.47
CA MET A 1 28.77 2.44 -2.47
C MET A 1 28.71 3.44 -1.35
N ASN A 2 27.79 4.41 -1.43
CA ASN A 2 27.71 5.49 -0.46
C ASN A 2 26.51 5.31 0.48
N VAL A 3 26.49 6.04 1.60
CA VAL A 3 25.30 6.20 2.44
C VAL A 3 25.03 7.66 2.73
N SER A 4 23.78 8.10 2.55
CA SER A 4 23.34 9.43 2.94
C SER A 4 22.21 9.33 3.97
N ASN A 5 22.46 9.78 5.20
CA ASN A 5 21.49 9.78 6.29
C ASN A 5 20.95 11.20 6.48
N LEU A 6 19.85 11.49 5.79
CA LEU A 6 19.30 12.84 5.64
C LEU A 6 18.32 13.21 6.76
N ASP A 7 18.11 12.31 7.71
CA ASP A 7 17.14 12.42 8.79
C ASP A 7 15.72 12.77 8.32
N LYS A 8 15.35 14.05 8.29
CA LYS A 8 14.05 14.51 7.78
C LYS A 8 14.21 15.59 6.71
N LEU A 9 13.44 15.47 5.63
CA LEU A 9 13.40 16.46 4.56
C LEU A 9 12.01 17.12 4.43
N PRO A 10 11.95 18.41 4.02
CA PRO A 10 10.70 19.15 3.86
C PRO A 10 9.94 18.79 2.60
N GLY A 11 8.64 19.10 2.60
CA GLY A 11 7.81 19.02 1.40
C GLY A 11 7.79 17.61 0.81
N GLN A 12 8.16 17.49 -0.47
CA GLN A 12 8.25 16.21 -1.17
C GLN A 12 9.69 15.71 -1.33
N ASP A 13 10.67 16.38 -0.73
CA ASP A 13 12.08 16.10 -0.97
C ASP A 13 12.46 14.68 -0.53
N SER A 14 11.83 14.14 0.52
CA SER A 14 12.04 12.74 0.95
C SER A 14 11.65 11.72 -0.14
N MET A 15 10.74 12.07 -1.05
CA MET A 15 10.35 11.27 -2.19
C MET A 15 11.13 11.65 -3.46
N LEU A 16 11.47 12.92 -3.67
CA LEU A 16 12.19 13.37 -4.86
C LEU A 16 13.68 13.01 -4.84
N ILE A 17 14.28 12.85 -3.66
CA ILE A 17 15.72 12.61 -3.49
C ILE A 17 16.20 11.38 -4.26
N PHE A 18 15.49 10.25 -4.22
CA PHE A 18 15.93 9.06 -4.98
C PHE A 18 15.73 9.24 -6.50
N HIS A 19 14.71 9.98 -6.94
CA HIS A 19 14.53 10.31 -8.35
C HIS A 19 15.67 11.18 -8.89
N ALA A 20 16.16 12.12 -8.07
CA ALA A 20 17.29 12.98 -8.39
C ALA A 20 18.60 12.18 -8.41
N LEU A 21 18.91 11.47 -7.32
CA LEU A 21 20.14 10.69 -7.18
C LEU A 21 20.27 9.59 -8.25
N ALA A 22 19.17 8.90 -8.59
CA ALA A 22 19.18 7.90 -9.67
C ALA A 22 19.59 8.51 -11.02
N ARG A 23 19.13 9.72 -11.34
CA ARG A 23 19.49 10.46 -12.57
C ARG A 23 20.89 11.04 -12.54
N LEU A 24 21.47 11.21 -11.36
CA LEU A 24 22.85 11.67 -11.16
C LEU A 24 23.85 10.52 -11.09
N GLY A 25 23.40 9.27 -11.27
CA GLY A 25 24.27 8.09 -11.27
C GLY A 25 24.77 7.71 -9.87
N TYR A 26 24.07 8.13 -8.82
CA TYR A 26 24.40 7.75 -7.45
C TYR A 26 24.24 6.23 -7.24
N GLU A 27 25.20 5.62 -6.55
CA GLU A 27 25.12 4.22 -6.12
C GLU A 27 25.30 4.09 -4.61
N GLY A 28 24.22 3.80 -3.89
CA GLY A 28 24.24 3.87 -2.44
C GLY A 28 22.89 3.66 -1.76
N LEU A 29 22.89 3.90 -0.46
CA LEU A 29 21.75 3.86 0.43
C LEU A 29 21.39 5.27 0.89
N VAL A 30 20.14 5.66 0.77
CA VAL A 30 19.60 6.88 1.39
C VAL A 30 18.66 6.49 2.52
N ILE A 31 18.85 7.11 3.68
CA ILE A 31 17.95 7.00 4.84
C ILE A 31 17.30 8.36 5.07
N VAL A 32 15.97 8.43 5.03
CA VAL A 32 15.23 9.69 5.08
C VAL A 32 13.81 9.51 5.62
N SER A 33 13.24 10.56 6.20
CA SER A 33 11.82 10.66 6.56
C SER A 33 11.28 12.00 6.04
N PRO A 34 9.97 12.16 5.83
CA PRO A 34 9.40 13.48 5.59
C PRO A 34 9.26 14.25 6.92
N THR A 35 9.34 15.59 6.88
CA THR A 35 8.99 16.44 8.04
C THR A 35 7.49 16.70 8.14
N GLN A 36 6.73 16.54 7.06
CA GLN A 36 5.27 16.69 7.04
C GLN A 36 4.63 15.49 6.34
N PRO A 37 3.39 15.11 6.72
CA PRO A 37 2.70 14.03 6.03
C PRO A 37 2.49 14.31 4.54
N LEU A 38 2.65 13.27 3.73
CA LEU A 38 2.37 13.30 2.30
C LEU A 38 1.74 11.97 1.86
N ALA A 39 1.03 12.00 0.75
CA ALA A 39 0.49 10.82 0.11
C ALA A 39 1.13 10.61 -1.26
N SER A 40 1.42 9.35 -1.60
CA SER A 40 2.03 9.02 -2.88
C SER A 40 1.32 7.85 -3.55
N ILE A 41 0.99 8.03 -4.83
CA ILE A 41 0.52 6.94 -5.71
C ILE A 41 1.67 6.37 -6.53
N GLY A 42 1.61 5.06 -6.80
CA GLY A 42 2.53 4.39 -7.71
C GLY A 42 2.36 4.83 -9.16
N TYR A 43 3.37 4.58 -9.98
CA TYR A 43 3.41 5.04 -11.37
C TYR A 43 2.18 4.66 -12.20
N PHE A 44 1.63 3.46 -11.99
CA PHE A 44 0.51 2.92 -12.76
C PHE A 44 -0.88 3.13 -12.14
N GLN A 45 -0.98 3.91 -11.07
CA GLN A 45 -2.26 4.10 -10.37
C GLN A 45 -3.06 5.27 -10.94
N ASP A 46 -4.35 5.38 -10.63
CA ASP A 46 -5.18 6.52 -11.02
C ASP A 46 -5.42 7.41 -9.79
N ALA A 47 -4.90 8.64 -9.78
CA ALA A 47 -4.95 9.51 -8.61
C ALA A 47 -6.39 9.68 -8.08
N GLU A 48 -7.35 9.88 -8.97
CA GLU A 48 -8.76 10.15 -8.63
C GLU A 48 -9.48 8.92 -8.06
N LYS A 49 -8.98 7.72 -8.36
CA LYS A 49 -9.55 6.47 -7.85
C LYS A 49 -8.89 5.97 -6.58
N GLU A 50 -7.70 6.48 -6.27
CA GLU A 50 -6.83 5.91 -5.24
C GLU A 50 -6.74 6.83 -4.03
N ILE A 51 -6.74 8.15 -4.25
CA ILE A 51 -6.59 9.14 -3.20
C ILE A 51 -7.78 10.11 -3.21
N ASP A 52 -8.30 10.41 -2.03
CA ASP A 52 -9.25 11.49 -1.81
C ASP A 52 -8.50 12.83 -1.83
N LEU A 53 -8.36 13.39 -3.05
CA LEU A 53 -7.60 14.62 -3.29
C LEU A 53 -8.18 15.83 -2.54
N ASP A 54 -9.50 15.88 -2.34
CA ASP A 54 -10.16 16.95 -1.59
C ASP A 54 -9.86 16.85 -0.09
N TYR A 55 -9.93 15.63 0.48
CA TYR A 55 -9.49 15.42 1.86
C TYR A 55 -8.02 15.82 2.05
N CYS A 56 -7.15 15.39 1.13
CA CYS A 56 -5.72 15.70 1.21
C CYS A 56 -5.46 17.21 1.16
N ARG A 57 -6.09 17.92 0.20
CA ARG A 57 -6.00 19.38 0.07
C ARG A 57 -6.47 20.10 1.35
N ASN A 58 -7.62 19.68 1.90
CA ASN A 58 -8.21 20.31 3.08
C ASN A 58 -7.41 20.07 4.38
N ASN A 59 -6.58 19.03 4.43
CA ASN A 59 -5.76 18.69 5.59
C ASN A 59 -4.26 19.00 5.38
N GLY A 60 -3.90 19.69 4.30
CA GLY A 60 -2.51 20.04 4.00
C GLY A 60 -1.61 18.82 3.70
N ILE A 61 -2.20 17.69 3.28
CA ILE A 61 -1.46 16.50 2.86
C ILE A 61 -1.17 16.66 1.38
N SER A 62 0.11 16.84 1.05
CA SER A 62 0.54 16.94 -0.35
C SER A 62 0.47 15.58 -1.04
N VAL A 63 0.09 15.56 -2.31
CA VAL A 63 -0.11 14.33 -3.09
C VAL A 63 0.81 14.35 -4.31
N MET A 64 1.55 13.25 -4.53
CA MET A 64 2.40 13.10 -5.71
C MET A 64 2.29 11.71 -6.34
N ARG A 65 2.55 11.63 -7.65
CA ARG A 65 2.82 10.36 -8.34
C ARG A 65 4.33 10.12 -8.31
N ARG A 66 4.76 8.87 -8.07
CA ARG A 66 6.18 8.47 -8.20
C ARG A 66 6.40 7.58 -9.43
N GLU A 67 7.62 7.55 -9.94
CA GLU A 67 8.01 6.70 -11.10
C GLU A 67 8.21 5.23 -10.74
N VAL A 68 8.36 4.91 -9.46
CA VAL A 68 8.46 3.52 -9.01
C VAL A 68 7.08 2.90 -8.76
N GLY A 69 7.02 1.57 -8.75
CA GLY A 69 5.79 0.82 -8.51
C GLY A 69 5.27 0.89 -7.06
N GLY A 70 4.37 -0.03 -6.74
CA GLY A 70 3.68 -0.10 -5.45
C GLY A 70 2.33 0.62 -5.45
N GLY A 71 1.58 0.46 -4.35
CA GLY A 71 0.26 1.05 -4.17
C GLY A 71 0.28 2.48 -3.62
N ALA A 72 -0.91 3.01 -3.37
CA ALA A 72 -1.09 4.31 -2.73
C ALA A 72 -0.63 4.19 -1.28
N THR A 73 0.14 5.18 -0.80
CA THR A 73 0.72 5.14 0.53
C THR A 73 0.68 6.51 1.18
N TYR A 74 0.47 6.51 2.49
CA TYR A 74 0.64 7.66 3.36
C TYR A 74 2.02 7.57 4.02
N LEU A 75 2.76 8.67 3.97
CA LEU A 75 4.10 8.77 4.55
C LEU A 75 4.11 9.90 5.58
N ASP A 76 4.63 9.62 6.77
CA ASP A 76 4.81 10.62 7.82
C ASP A 76 6.15 10.46 8.54
N GLU A 77 6.37 11.29 9.58
CA GLU A 77 7.61 11.26 10.33
C GLU A 77 7.78 9.99 11.17
N ASN A 78 6.72 9.21 11.44
CA ASN A 78 6.77 8.00 12.25
C ASN A 78 7.34 6.79 11.48
N GLN A 79 7.86 7.04 10.28
CA GLN A 79 8.45 6.04 9.42
C GLN A 79 9.86 6.49 9.03
N ILE A 80 10.80 5.54 8.99
CA ILE A 80 12.12 5.75 8.39
C ILE A 80 12.08 5.10 7.02
N PHE A 81 12.35 5.83 5.95
CA PHE A 81 12.45 5.27 4.61
C PHE A 81 13.91 4.99 4.25
N TYR A 82 14.12 3.85 3.59
CA TYR A 82 15.39 3.49 2.96
C TYR A 82 15.21 3.41 1.45
N GLN A 83 16.22 3.87 0.72
CA GLN A 83 16.22 3.90 -0.74
C GLN A 83 17.59 3.42 -1.21
N VAL A 84 17.63 2.23 -1.81
CA VAL A 84 18.84 1.65 -2.41
C VAL A 84 18.82 1.97 -3.89
N ILE A 85 19.87 2.62 -4.37
CA ILE A 85 20.01 3.07 -5.76
C ILE A 85 21.29 2.46 -6.31
N TRP A 86 21.22 1.87 -7.50
CA TRP A 86 22.39 1.30 -8.17
C TRP A 86 22.27 1.40 -9.69
N ASN A 87 23.40 1.37 -10.38
CA ASN A 87 23.39 1.27 -11.83
C ASN A 87 22.84 -0.11 -12.25
N SER A 88 21.92 -0.15 -13.22
CA SER A 88 21.29 -1.39 -13.71
C SER A 88 22.28 -2.44 -14.23
N LYS A 89 23.50 -2.03 -14.60
CA LYS A 89 24.58 -2.91 -15.08
C LYS A 89 25.54 -3.35 -13.97
N ASN A 90 25.37 -2.88 -12.72
CA ASN A 90 26.23 -3.25 -11.61
C ASN A 90 26.09 -4.78 -11.34
N PRO A 91 27.16 -5.57 -11.53
CA PRO A 91 27.09 -7.04 -11.43
C PRO A 91 26.92 -7.54 -10.00
N ARG A 92 27.02 -6.66 -9.00
CA ARG A 92 26.83 -6.98 -7.59
C ARG A 92 25.37 -7.31 -7.24
N PHE A 93 24.42 -6.75 -8.00
CA PHE A 93 22.99 -6.92 -7.74
C PHE A 93 22.41 -8.08 -8.55
N PRO A 94 21.42 -8.82 -8.00
CA PRO A 94 20.69 -9.81 -8.77
C PRO A 94 20.03 -9.17 -10.00
N ARG A 95 19.85 -9.95 -11.07
CA ARG A 95 19.23 -9.45 -12.31
C ARG A 95 17.72 -9.64 -12.33
N LYS A 96 17.19 -10.65 -11.63
CA LYS A 96 15.75 -10.90 -11.60
C LYS A 96 15.12 -10.04 -10.51
N VAL A 97 14.01 -9.38 -10.84
CA VAL A 97 13.28 -8.52 -9.90
C VAL A 97 12.93 -9.26 -8.61
N GLN A 98 12.42 -10.49 -8.68
CA GLN A 98 12.09 -11.25 -7.46
C GLN A 98 13.31 -11.48 -6.55
N GLU A 99 14.46 -11.85 -7.12
CA GLU A 99 15.71 -12.05 -6.39
C GLU A 99 16.22 -10.73 -5.78
N ILE A 100 16.00 -9.60 -6.46
CA ILE A 100 16.35 -8.26 -5.94
C ILE A 100 15.55 -7.96 -4.67
N PHE A 101 14.22 -8.18 -4.68
CA PHE A 101 13.39 -7.96 -3.50
C PHE A 101 13.85 -8.87 -2.37
N GLU A 102 13.91 -10.19 -2.58
CA GLU A 102 14.37 -11.13 -1.53
C GLU A 102 15.74 -10.75 -0.94
N TYR A 103 16.69 -10.32 -1.78
CA TYR A 103 18.02 -9.89 -1.37
C TYR A 103 17.99 -8.57 -0.56
N LEU A 104 17.26 -7.55 -1.02
CA LEU A 104 17.24 -6.21 -0.41
C LEU A 104 16.26 -6.07 0.74
N SER A 105 15.32 -7.01 0.91
CA SER A 105 14.45 -7.09 2.08
C SER A 105 15.13 -7.75 3.28
N ALA A 106 16.29 -8.40 3.10
CA ALA A 106 17.00 -9.06 4.19
C ALA A 106 17.51 -8.08 5.26
N PRO A 107 18.13 -6.92 4.93
CA PRO A 107 18.53 -5.90 5.91
C PRO A 107 17.40 -5.31 6.78
N PRO A 108 16.26 -4.85 6.23
CA PRO A 108 15.16 -4.36 7.07
C PRO A 108 14.55 -5.48 7.93
N CYS A 109 14.47 -6.72 7.43
CA CYS A 109 14.06 -7.87 8.27
C CYS A 109 15.06 -8.10 9.42
N ALA A 110 16.37 -8.04 9.16
CA ALA A 110 17.39 -8.17 10.19
C ALA A 110 17.29 -7.06 11.23
N THR A 111 16.99 -5.83 10.78
CA THR A 111 16.77 -4.68 11.66
C THR A 111 15.64 -4.93 12.63
N TYR A 112 14.46 -5.35 12.16
CA TYR A 112 13.34 -5.69 13.04
C TYR A 112 13.70 -6.80 14.05
N ARG A 113 14.46 -7.82 13.61
CA ARG A 113 14.89 -8.92 14.48
C ARG A 113 15.85 -8.49 15.58
N GLU A 114 16.71 -7.52 15.33
CA GLU A 114 17.61 -6.95 16.34
C GLU A 114 16.82 -6.31 17.50
N PHE A 115 15.66 -5.72 17.21
CA PHE A 115 14.75 -5.18 18.22
C PHE A 115 13.76 -6.21 18.78
N GLY A 116 13.94 -7.51 18.48
CA GLY A 116 13.11 -8.60 19.01
C GLY A 116 11.85 -8.92 18.20
N ILE A 117 11.64 -8.28 17.04
CA ILE A 117 10.48 -8.54 16.19
C ILE A 117 10.87 -9.55 15.11
N LYS A 118 10.32 -10.76 15.19
CA LYS A 118 10.57 -11.81 14.19
C LYS A 118 9.87 -11.47 12.89
N THR A 119 10.65 -11.22 11.83
CA THR A 119 10.12 -10.89 10.52
C THR A 119 10.79 -11.67 9.39
N SER A 120 10.04 -11.81 8.30
CA SER A 120 10.48 -12.38 7.03
C SER A 120 9.91 -11.59 5.85
N PHE A 121 10.62 -11.62 4.73
CA PHE A 121 10.08 -11.18 3.45
C PHE A 121 8.96 -12.13 3.00
N ARG A 122 7.90 -11.56 2.43
CA ARG A 122 6.81 -12.28 1.78
C ARG A 122 6.69 -11.76 0.35
N ALA A 123 6.31 -12.63 -0.59
CA ALA A 123 6.19 -12.23 -1.98
C ALA A 123 5.20 -11.06 -2.13
N GLU A 124 5.27 -10.35 -3.27
CA GLU A 124 4.53 -9.10 -3.48
C GLU A 124 5.00 -7.88 -2.65
N ASN A 125 6.24 -7.93 -2.18
CA ASN A 125 7.00 -6.79 -1.65
C ASN A 125 6.59 -6.36 -0.23
N ASP A 126 6.21 -7.30 0.63
CA ASP A 126 5.84 -7.04 2.02
C ASP A 126 6.85 -7.66 2.99
N ILE A 127 7.10 -6.98 4.11
CA ILE A 127 7.73 -7.58 5.30
C ILE A 127 6.61 -7.93 6.28
N VAL A 128 6.62 -9.16 6.78
CA VAL A 128 5.62 -9.66 7.71
C VAL A 128 6.23 -10.17 9.00
N THR A 129 5.47 -10.10 10.09
CA THR A 129 5.79 -10.75 11.36
C THR A 129 5.51 -12.26 11.29
N ASP A 130 5.96 -13.01 12.30
CA ASP A 130 5.63 -14.43 12.47
C ASP A 130 4.12 -14.69 12.63
N LYS A 131 3.35 -13.70 13.09
CA LYS A 131 1.88 -13.69 13.12
C LYS A 131 1.24 -13.46 11.74
N GLY A 132 2.04 -13.18 10.71
CA GLY A 132 1.57 -12.90 9.35
C GLY A 132 0.96 -11.51 9.14
N GLN A 133 1.18 -10.58 10.08
CA GLN A 133 0.82 -9.17 9.94
C GLN A 133 1.90 -8.44 9.16
N LYS A 134 1.51 -7.58 8.23
CA LYS A 134 2.43 -6.69 7.51
C LYS A 134 3.04 -5.70 8.51
N ILE A 135 4.33 -5.42 8.40
CA ILE A 135 5.03 -4.39 9.20
C ILE A 135 5.79 -3.40 8.32
N ALA A 136 6.00 -3.72 7.04
CA ALA A 136 6.50 -2.77 6.05
C ALA A 136 6.05 -3.17 4.65
N GLY A 137 6.01 -2.19 3.75
CA GLY A 137 5.85 -2.41 2.32
C GLY A 137 7.08 -1.90 1.57
N GLU A 138 7.36 -2.54 0.45
CA GLU A 138 8.53 -2.29 -0.38
C GLU A 138 8.10 -2.04 -1.83
N GLY A 139 8.94 -1.34 -2.56
CA GLY A 139 8.71 -0.98 -3.94
C GLY A 139 10.02 -0.86 -4.69
N GLY A 140 9.92 -0.77 -6.01
CA GLY A 140 11.07 -0.55 -6.84
C GLY A 140 10.70 -0.32 -8.28
N GLY A 141 11.70 0.05 -9.06
CA GLY A 141 11.58 0.33 -10.48
C GLY A 141 12.88 0.85 -11.05
N ASP A 142 12.95 0.91 -12.36
CA ASP A 142 14.01 1.60 -13.10
C ASP A 142 13.74 3.11 -13.16
N ILE A 143 14.83 3.88 -13.12
CA ILE A 143 14.84 5.33 -13.36
C ILE A 143 16.07 5.63 -14.21
N GLY A 144 15.86 5.79 -15.52
CA GLY A 144 16.96 5.94 -16.48
C GLY A 144 17.85 4.69 -16.49
N ASP A 145 19.16 4.88 -16.33
CA ASP A 145 20.12 3.76 -16.27
C ASP A 145 20.23 3.12 -14.88
N SER A 146 19.51 3.64 -13.90
CA SER A 146 19.56 3.21 -12.50
C SER A 146 18.34 2.36 -12.13
N MET A 147 18.54 1.46 -11.19
CA MET A 147 17.48 0.77 -10.49
C MET A 147 17.33 1.38 -9.09
N VAL A 148 16.09 1.44 -8.62
CA VAL A 148 15.76 1.92 -7.28
C VAL A 148 14.91 0.89 -6.55
N PHE A 149 15.26 0.63 -5.31
CA PHE A 149 14.49 -0.14 -4.35
C PHE A 149 14.19 0.74 -3.13
N VAL A 150 12.93 0.79 -2.73
CA VAL A 150 12.46 1.63 -1.62
C VAL A 150 11.67 0.80 -0.63
N GLY A 151 11.75 1.17 0.64
CA GLY A 151 10.89 0.62 1.68
C GLY A 151 10.93 1.47 2.94
N GLY A 152 10.22 1.02 3.97
CA GLY A 152 10.11 1.75 5.22
C GLY A 152 10.26 0.86 6.45
N ILE A 153 10.75 1.45 7.53
CA ILE A 153 10.62 0.91 8.89
C ILE A 153 9.49 1.67 9.58
N LEU A 154 8.39 0.97 9.88
CA LEU A 154 7.21 1.55 10.52
C LEU A 154 7.39 1.55 12.03
N MET A 155 7.85 2.67 12.58
CA MET A 155 7.96 2.84 14.03
C MET A 155 6.57 2.97 14.66
N ASP A 156 5.73 3.81 14.07
CA ASP A 156 4.29 3.94 14.32
C ASP A 156 3.56 4.28 13.01
N PHE A 157 2.22 4.26 13.01
CA PHE A 157 1.42 4.53 11.81
C PHE A 157 0.04 5.11 12.13
N ASP A 158 -0.36 6.18 11.43
CA ASP A 158 -1.70 6.77 11.55
C ASP A 158 -2.70 6.08 10.61
N TYR A 159 -3.30 5.00 11.12
CA TYR A 159 -4.34 4.24 10.43
C TYR A 159 -5.57 5.07 10.06
N VAL A 160 -5.92 6.07 10.88
CA VAL A 160 -7.12 6.89 10.64
C VAL A 160 -6.87 7.79 9.44
N THR A 161 -5.76 8.52 9.44
CA THR A 161 -5.41 9.41 8.32
C THR A 161 -5.22 8.61 7.04
N MET A 162 -4.51 7.47 7.09
CA MET A 162 -4.37 6.60 5.90
C MET A 162 -5.74 6.18 5.33
N SER A 163 -6.70 5.78 6.18
CA SER A 163 -8.04 5.40 5.70
C SER A 163 -8.82 6.54 5.05
N ARG A 164 -8.55 7.79 5.46
CA ARG A 164 -9.18 9.00 4.90
C ARG A 164 -8.47 9.51 3.65
N VAL A 165 -7.16 9.29 3.54
CA VAL A 165 -6.37 9.60 2.35
C VAL A 165 -6.82 8.76 1.16
N LEU A 166 -7.21 7.50 1.37
CA LEU A 166 -7.68 6.65 0.29
C LEU A 166 -9.04 7.10 -0.24
N LYS A 167 -9.17 7.15 -1.57
CA LYS A 167 -10.47 7.37 -2.20
C LYS A 167 -11.31 6.12 -1.99
N VAL A 168 -12.44 6.32 -1.33
CA VAL A 168 -13.38 5.25 -1.01
C VAL A 168 -14.79 5.69 -1.34
N PRO A 169 -15.67 4.75 -1.71
CA PRO A 169 -17.01 5.04 -2.20
C PRO A 169 -17.97 5.53 -1.11
N ASP A 170 -17.80 5.10 0.14
CA ASP A 170 -18.57 5.56 1.29
C ASP A 170 -17.87 5.28 2.63
N GLU A 171 -18.45 5.82 3.72
CA GLU A 171 -17.93 5.69 5.09
C GLU A 171 -17.91 4.24 5.60
N LYS A 172 -18.84 3.38 5.14
CA LYS A 172 -18.89 1.98 5.57
C LYS A 172 -17.69 1.21 5.00
N PHE A 173 -17.32 1.51 3.75
CA PHE A 173 -16.10 0.99 3.14
C PHE A 173 -14.84 1.52 3.84
N ARG A 174 -14.82 2.80 4.21
CA ARG A 174 -13.70 3.38 4.95
C ARG A 174 -13.47 2.71 6.30
N ASP A 175 -14.52 2.49 7.06
CA ASP A 175 -14.46 1.81 8.36
C ASP A 175 -13.92 0.38 8.23
N LYS A 176 -14.26 -0.32 7.14
CA LYS A 176 -13.67 -1.63 6.82
C LYS A 176 -12.18 -1.56 6.53
N ILE A 177 -11.75 -0.62 5.69
CA ILE A 177 -10.34 -0.41 5.39
C ILE A 177 -9.57 -0.13 6.68
N TYR A 178 -10.09 0.76 7.53
CA TYR A 178 -9.50 1.07 8.82
C TYR A 178 -9.34 -0.18 9.70
N LYS A 179 -10.42 -0.94 9.91
CA LYS A 179 -10.41 -2.18 10.72
C LYS A 179 -9.48 -3.25 10.15
N SER A 180 -9.48 -3.42 8.83
CA SER A 180 -8.61 -4.41 8.16
C SER A 180 -7.15 -4.00 8.27
N MET A 181 -6.80 -2.72 8.08
CA MET A 181 -5.45 -2.23 8.33
C MET A 181 -5.05 -2.41 9.80
N GLU A 182 -5.91 -2.05 10.75
CA GLU A 182 -5.62 -2.22 12.18
C GLU A 182 -5.37 -3.69 12.56
N ALA A 183 -6.09 -4.63 11.96
CA ALA A 183 -5.92 -6.06 12.22
C ALA A 183 -4.69 -6.66 11.52
N ASN A 184 -4.37 -6.18 10.30
CA ASN A 184 -3.41 -6.83 9.41
C ASN A 184 -2.05 -6.10 9.29
N LEU A 185 -1.97 -4.84 9.70
CA LEU A 185 -0.75 -4.03 9.68
C LEU A 185 -0.33 -3.69 11.12
N THR A 186 0.92 -3.98 11.45
CA THR A 186 1.55 -3.70 12.75
C THR A 186 2.71 -2.72 12.60
N THR A 187 3.28 -2.30 13.73
CA THR A 187 4.38 -1.33 13.83
C THR A 187 5.33 -1.76 14.94
N MET A 188 6.53 -1.17 15.02
CA MET A 188 7.44 -1.43 16.14
C MET A 188 6.78 -1.11 17.48
N LYS A 189 6.05 0.00 17.57
CA LYS A 189 5.30 0.39 18.78
C LYS A 189 4.28 -0.67 19.20
N ARG A 190 3.55 -1.26 18.26
CA ARG A 190 2.54 -2.29 18.56
C ARG A 190 3.17 -3.61 18.99
N GLU A 191 4.27 -4.01 18.37
CA GLU A 191 4.95 -5.26 18.74
C GLU A 191 5.76 -5.16 20.03
N LEU A 192 6.33 -3.98 20.35
CA LEU A 192 7.23 -3.78 21.49
C LEU A 192 6.60 -3.01 22.66
N GLY A 193 5.42 -2.42 22.46
CA GLY A 193 4.76 -1.52 23.42
C GLY A 193 5.37 -0.11 23.48
N VAL A 194 6.52 0.12 22.86
CA VAL A 194 7.23 1.41 22.80
C VAL A 194 7.94 1.54 21.45
N VAL A 195 8.19 2.78 21.02
CA VAL A 195 9.01 3.07 19.85
C VAL A 195 10.49 3.08 20.26
N PRO A 196 11.35 2.21 19.70
CA PRO A 196 12.79 2.30 19.96
C PRO A 196 13.39 3.62 19.45
N PRO A 197 14.55 4.06 19.97
CA PRO A 197 15.16 5.30 19.53
C PRO A 197 15.45 5.32 18.02
N ARG A 198 14.94 6.33 17.31
CA ARG A 198 15.12 6.49 15.84
C ARG A 198 16.60 6.36 15.43
N ILE A 199 17.51 6.93 16.21
CA ILE A 199 18.95 6.89 15.94
C ILE A 199 19.49 5.45 15.95
N GLU A 200 19.05 4.62 16.90
CA GLU A 200 19.45 3.22 16.98
C GLU A 200 18.87 2.41 15.82
N ILE A 201 17.60 2.64 15.47
CA ILE A 201 16.96 1.99 14.32
C ILE A 201 17.72 2.30 13.03
N LYS A 202 18.04 3.58 12.77
CA LYS A 202 18.82 3.99 11.60
C LYS A 202 20.20 3.34 11.58
N LYS A 203 20.88 3.30 12.74
CA LYS A 203 22.20 2.67 12.87
C LYS A 203 22.16 1.18 12.51
N VAL A 204 21.27 0.42 13.14
CA VAL A 204 21.11 -1.03 12.89
C VAL A 204 20.73 -1.30 11.44
N LEU A 205 19.88 -0.45 10.84
CA LEU A 205 19.48 -0.56 9.45
C LEU A 205 20.67 -0.39 8.49
N ILE A 206 21.49 0.66 8.70
CA ILE A 206 22.69 0.91 7.90
C ILE A 206 23.68 -0.26 8.05
N GLU A 207 23.99 -0.67 9.28
CA GLU A 207 24.87 -1.82 9.54
C GLU A 207 24.35 -3.10 8.87
N SER A 208 23.03 -3.30 8.85
CA SER A 208 22.42 -4.45 8.19
C SER A 208 22.54 -4.39 6.67
N PHE A 209 22.46 -3.21 6.05
CA PHE A 209 22.74 -3.03 4.63
C PHE A 209 24.23 -3.22 4.31
N GLU A 210 25.14 -2.75 5.17
CA GLU A 210 26.59 -2.93 4.98
C GLU A 210 27.00 -4.41 4.90
N ARG A 211 26.29 -5.31 5.60
CA ARG A 211 26.55 -6.76 5.52
C ARG A 211 26.37 -7.33 4.10
N ILE A 212 25.51 -6.73 3.27
CA ILE A 212 25.26 -7.20 1.91
C ILE A 212 25.88 -6.26 0.85
N LEU A 213 25.87 -4.95 1.10
CA LEU A 213 26.39 -3.90 0.21
C LEU A 213 27.86 -3.55 0.48
N GLY A 214 28.50 -4.19 1.47
CA GLY A 214 29.86 -3.87 1.89
C GLY A 214 29.91 -2.53 2.60
N HIS A 215 31.11 -2.03 2.90
CA HIS A 215 31.25 -0.73 3.54
C HIS A 215 30.57 0.37 2.73
N LEU A 216 29.77 1.18 3.42
CA LEU A 216 29.08 2.32 2.85
C LEU A 216 29.76 3.62 3.32
N GLU A 217 30.35 4.35 2.38
CA GLU A 217 31.02 5.61 2.67
C GLU A 217 29.97 6.71 2.93
N PRO A 218 29.98 7.37 4.11
CA PRO A 218 29.06 8.45 4.40
C PRO A 218 29.27 9.64 3.46
N ILE A 219 28.19 10.11 2.83
CA ILE A 219 28.21 11.33 2.03
C ILE A 219 27.02 12.23 2.33
N ASP A 220 27.28 13.53 2.29
CA ASP A 220 26.24 14.55 2.27
C ASP A 220 25.69 14.74 0.86
N ILE A 221 24.45 15.23 0.77
CA ILE A 221 23.88 15.67 -0.51
C ILE A 221 24.49 17.01 -0.91
N ASP A 222 24.91 17.11 -2.17
CA ASP A 222 25.53 18.30 -2.71
C ASP A 222 24.52 19.25 -3.37
N SER A 223 25.00 20.43 -3.75
CA SER A 223 24.18 21.44 -4.44
C SER A 223 23.62 20.94 -5.78
N GLN A 224 24.32 20.01 -6.46
CA GLN A 224 23.84 19.42 -7.71
C GLN A 224 22.58 18.57 -7.47
N THR A 225 22.59 17.77 -6.40
CA THR A 225 21.44 16.98 -5.97
C THR A 225 20.26 17.87 -5.58
N ILE A 226 20.49 18.92 -4.80
CA ILE A 226 19.45 19.87 -4.39
C ILE A 226 18.84 20.57 -5.62
N ASN A 227 19.67 21.01 -6.57
CA ASN A 227 19.18 21.62 -7.80
C ASN A 227 18.37 20.63 -8.64
N LYS A 228 18.77 19.36 -8.69
CA LYS A 228 18.03 18.34 -9.41
C LYS A 228 16.69 18.02 -8.76
N ILE A 229 16.60 18.02 -7.43
CA ILE A 229 15.31 17.90 -6.71
C ILE A 229 14.37 19.03 -7.13
N LYS A 230 14.82 20.28 -7.08
CA LYS A 230 14.02 21.46 -7.47
C LYS A 230 13.56 21.42 -8.93
N GLU A 231 14.43 20.95 -9.82
CA GLU A 231 14.09 20.73 -11.23
C GLU A 231 12.97 19.69 -11.38
N LEU A 232 13.08 18.56 -10.69
CA LEU A 232 12.10 17.47 -10.75
C LEU A 232 10.79 17.82 -10.06
N GLU A 233 10.84 18.60 -8.98
CA GLU A 233 9.66 19.01 -8.21
C GLU A 233 8.57 19.60 -9.11
N GLN A 234 8.94 20.46 -10.06
CA GLN A 234 8.00 21.08 -10.99
C GLN A 234 7.19 20.06 -11.79
N TRP A 235 7.84 18.99 -12.28
CA TRP A 235 7.17 17.93 -13.01
C TRP A 235 6.38 17.00 -12.10
N PHE A 236 6.98 16.57 -10.99
CA PHE A 236 6.37 15.59 -10.09
C PHE A 236 5.16 16.12 -9.34
N MET A 237 5.11 17.43 -9.13
CA MET A 237 3.99 18.16 -8.51
C MET A 237 3.00 18.72 -9.54
N SER A 238 3.19 18.45 -10.82
CA SER A 238 2.26 18.89 -11.85
C SER A 238 0.99 18.03 -11.88
N ASP A 239 -0.15 18.67 -12.15
CA ASP A 239 -1.41 17.96 -12.41
C ASP A 239 -1.26 17.01 -13.61
N GLU A 240 -0.46 17.39 -14.62
CA GLU A 240 -0.19 16.54 -15.78
C GLU A 240 0.40 15.19 -15.38
N PHE A 241 1.40 15.19 -14.49
CA PHE A 241 2.00 13.94 -14.04
C PHE A 241 1.09 13.21 -13.06
N LEU A 242 0.46 13.91 -12.12
CA LEU A 242 -0.46 13.31 -11.15
C LEU A 242 -1.61 12.57 -11.85
N HIS A 243 -2.19 13.14 -12.92
CA HIS A 243 -3.31 12.56 -13.66
C HIS A 243 -2.91 11.81 -14.94
N LYS A 244 -1.61 11.52 -15.12
CA LYS A 244 -1.11 10.79 -16.29
C LYS A 244 -1.84 9.46 -16.48
N LYS A 245 -2.47 9.27 -17.65
CA LYS A 245 -3.10 7.99 -18.02
C LYS A 245 -2.02 6.93 -18.23
N THR A 246 -2.12 5.84 -17.49
CA THR A 246 -1.20 4.70 -17.61
C THR A 246 -1.99 3.42 -17.93
N PRO A 247 -1.39 2.44 -18.62
CA PRO A 247 -2.11 1.29 -19.18
C PRO A 247 -2.56 0.23 -18.15
N ARG A 248 -2.30 0.39 -16.85
CA ARG A 248 -2.74 -0.55 -15.81
C ARG A 248 -3.82 0.10 -14.96
N ILE A 249 -4.91 -0.60 -14.73
CA ILE A 249 -5.97 -0.20 -13.79
C ILE A 249 -5.86 -1.20 -12.63
N PRO A 250 -5.48 -0.77 -11.41
CA PRO A 250 -5.53 -1.64 -10.24
C PRO A 250 -6.95 -2.17 -9.99
N GLN A 251 -7.06 -3.43 -9.55
CA GLN A 251 -8.25 -3.98 -8.91
C GLN A 251 -7.98 -3.95 -7.40
N GLY A 252 -8.68 -3.09 -6.66
CA GLY A 252 -8.79 -3.12 -5.21
C GLY A 252 -7.77 -2.31 -4.42
N VAL A 253 -8.13 -2.04 -3.16
CA VAL A 253 -7.19 -1.54 -2.14
C VAL A 253 -6.46 -2.74 -1.54
N LYS A 254 -5.17 -2.87 -1.85
CA LYS A 254 -4.33 -3.95 -1.33
C LYS A 254 -3.87 -3.66 0.10
N ILE A 255 -4.27 -4.50 1.06
CA ILE A 255 -3.93 -4.33 2.50
C ILE A 255 -2.67 -5.11 2.86
N LYS A 256 -2.59 -6.37 2.43
CA LYS A 256 -1.41 -7.25 2.56
C LYS A 256 -1.40 -8.27 1.43
N GLU A 257 -0.28 -8.93 1.17
CA GLU A 257 -0.26 -10.03 0.19
C GLU A 257 -1.38 -11.04 0.43
N GLY A 258 -2.02 -11.38 -0.68
CA GLY A 258 -3.16 -12.26 -0.72
C GLY A 258 -4.39 -11.71 -0.01
N ILE A 259 -4.46 -10.45 0.41
CA ILE A 259 -5.71 -9.82 0.88
C ILE A 259 -5.93 -8.47 0.20
N GLU A 260 -6.97 -8.42 -0.62
CA GLU A 260 -7.44 -7.23 -1.33
C GLU A 260 -8.84 -6.87 -0.84
N ILE A 261 -9.12 -5.57 -0.66
CA ILE A 261 -10.48 -5.11 -0.46
C ILE A 261 -11.00 -4.60 -1.80
N LEU A 262 -11.98 -5.31 -2.36
CA LEU A 262 -12.66 -4.93 -3.59
C LEU A 262 -13.98 -4.23 -3.28
N TYR A 263 -14.37 -3.31 -4.15
CA TYR A 263 -15.63 -2.64 -4.06
C TYR A 263 -16.49 -2.82 -5.31
N GLY A 264 -17.70 -3.33 -5.10
CA GLY A 264 -18.70 -3.54 -6.13
C GLY A 264 -19.75 -2.44 -6.13
N LEU A 265 -20.10 -1.96 -7.32
CA LEU A 265 -21.25 -1.07 -7.55
C LEU A 265 -22.10 -1.63 -8.69
N TYR A 266 -23.40 -1.78 -8.44
CA TYR A 266 -24.32 -2.23 -9.47
C TYR A 266 -25.72 -1.63 -9.30
N LYS A 267 -26.26 -0.99 -10.34
CA LYS A 267 -27.63 -0.46 -10.34
C LYS A 267 -28.59 -1.52 -10.90
N ALA A 268 -29.21 -2.29 -10.01
CA ALA A 268 -30.29 -3.20 -10.34
C ALA A 268 -31.62 -2.43 -10.52
N LYS A 269 -32.64 -3.11 -11.04
CA LYS A 269 -33.98 -2.53 -11.27
C LYS A 269 -34.63 -2.01 -9.98
N GLY A 270 -34.37 -2.68 -8.87
CA GLY A 270 -34.93 -2.40 -7.55
C GLY A 270 -34.05 -1.54 -6.64
N GLY A 271 -32.85 -1.15 -7.10
CA GLY A 271 -31.94 -0.31 -6.33
C GLY A 271 -30.46 -0.49 -6.69
N LEU A 272 -29.63 0.40 -6.16
CA LEU A 272 -28.17 0.34 -6.17
C LEU A 272 -27.71 -0.66 -5.11
N ILE A 273 -26.91 -1.61 -5.53
CA ILE A 273 -26.19 -2.57 -4.70
C ILE A 273 -24.74 -2.10 -4.59
N ARG A 274 -24.20 -2.20 -3.38
CA ARG A 274 -22.84 -1.87 -3.01
C ARG A 274 -22.26 -3.04 -2.25
N THR A 275 -21.09 -3.51 -2.64
CA THR A 275 -20.39 -4.57 -1.91
C THR A 275 -18.98 -4.15 -1.57
N ALA A 276 -18.54 -4.61 -0.41
CA ALA A 276 -17.22 -4.35 0.11
C ALA A 276 -16.67 -5.68 0.61
N GLU A 277 -15.79 -6.32 -0.14
CA GLU A 277 -15.32 -7.67 0.15
C GLU A 277 -13.82 -7.70 0.37
N GLU A 278 -13.42 -8.33 1.49
CA GLU A 278 -12.04 -8.71 1.75
C GLU A 278 -11.80 -10.05 1.05
N ILE A 279 -11.01 -10.05 0.00
CA ILE A 279 -10.74 -11.20 -0.85
C ILE A 279 -9.35 -11.73 -0.56
N GLU A 280 -9.27 -13.01 -0.21
CA GLU A 280 -8.03 -13.74 -0.05
C GLU A 280 -7.57 -14.38 -1.36
N ASN A 281 -6.38 -14.02 -1.84
CA ASN A 281 -5.67 -14.57 -3.00
C ASN A 281 -6.51 -14.59 -4.29
N MET A 282 -7.45 -13.66 -4.45
CA MET A 282 -8.45 -13.65 -5.53
C MET A 282 -9.24 -14.96 -5.68
N LYS A 283 -9.33 -15.73 -4.58
CA LYS A 283 -9.93 -17.08 -4.56
C LYS A 283 -11.01 -17.26 -3.52
N LYS A 284 -10.99 -16.50 -2.42
CA LYS A 284 -11.89 -16.72 -1.29
C LYS A 284 -12.35 -15.39 -0.67
N ILE A 285 -13.61 -15.30 -0.30
CA ILE A 285 -14.18 -14.16 0.42
C ILE A 285 -13.88 -14.36 1.92
N ARG A 286 -12.98 -13.57 2.51
CA ARG A 286 -12.71 -13.56 3.96
C ARG A 286 -13.86 -12.91 4.72
N ASP A 287 -14.26 -11.74 4.24
CA ASP A 287 -15.37 -10.97 4.76
C ASP A 287 -16.06 -10.24 3.62
N ILE A 288 -17.34 -9.93 3.78
CA ILE A 288 -18.11 -9.13 2.83
C ILE A 288 -19.15 -8.33 3.58
N VAL A 289 -19.40 -7.14 3.07
CA VAL A 289 -20.58 -6.37 3.43
C VAL A 289 -21.33 -6.07 2.16
N VAL A 290 -22.64 -6.18 2.27
CA VAL A 290 -23.57 -5.77 1.23
C VAL A 290 -24.36 -4.58 1.79
N SER A 291 -24.57 -3.58 0.95
CA SER A 291 -25.37 -2.40 1.29
C SER A 291 -25.95 -1.80 0.02
N GLY A 292 -26.81 -0.78 0.13
CA GLY A 292 -27.46 -0.23 -1.04
C GLY A 292 -28.74 0.53 -0.71
N ASP A 293 -29.42 0.98 -1.76
CA ASP A 293 -30.74 1.65 -1.67
C ASP A 293 -31.91 0.73 -2.09
N PHE A 294 -31.68 -0.59 -2.12
CA PHE A 294 -32.69 -1.59 -2.48
C PHE A 294 -33.53 -2.07 -1.29
N ASN A 295 -34.72 -2.58 -1.59
CA ASN A 295 -35.60 -3.17 -0.58
C ASN A 295 -35.31 -4.66 -0.41
N LEU A 296 -35.25 -5.13 0.84
CA LEU A 296 -35.05 -6.53 1.19
C LEU A 296 -35.88 -6.87 2.43
N PHE A 297 -36.61 -7.97 2.37
CA PHE A 297 -37.51 -8.45 3.41
C PHE A 297 -37.21 -9.90 3.78
N PRO A 298 -37.05 -10.24 5.06
CA PRO A 298 -36.96 -9.33 6.21
C PRO A 298 -35.60 -8.61 6.23
N LYS A 299 -35.55 -7.36 6.72
CA LYS A 299 -34.37 -6.47 6.58
C LYS A 299 -33.09 -7.02 7.19
N ASP A 300 -33.19 -7.80 8.26
CA ASP A 300 -32.08 -8.44 8.96
C ASP A 300 -31.48 -9.63 8.19
N ALA A 301 -32.18 -10.15 7.17
CA ALA A 301 -31.69 -11.27 6.37
C ALA A 301 -30.47 -10.89 5.50
N LEU A 302 -30.21 -9.60 5.27
CA LEU A 302 -28.98 -9.17 4.56
C LEU A 302 -27.71 -9.58 5.33
N THR A 303 -27.74 -9.54 6.66
CA THR A 303 -26.62 -9.99 7.50
C THR A 303 -26.41 -11.50 7.39
N GLU A 304 -27.46 -12.27 7.11
CA GLU A 304 -27.35 -13.71 6.88
C GLU A 304 -26.71 -14.00 5.51
N VAL A 305 -27.01 -13.20 4.49
CA VAL A 305 -26.32 -13.26 3.18
C VAL A 305 -24.83 -12.97 3.35
N GLU A 306 -24.47 -11.92 4.09
CA GLU A 306 -23.07 -11.59 4.39
C GLU A 306 -22.37 -12.75 5.10
N LYS A 307 -22.98 -13.31 6.15
CA LYS A 307 -22.43 -14.46 6.90
C LYS A 307 -22.24 -15.70 6.03
N ASP A 308 -23.21 -16.04 5.19
CA ASP A 308 -23.14 -17.22 4.33
C ASP A 308 -22.07 -17.09 3.24
N LEU A 309 -21.77 -15.86 2.80
CA LEU A 309 -20.70 -15.57 1.85
C LEU A 309 -19.31 -15.55 2.49
N LYS A 310 -19.19 -15.39 3.81
CA LYS A 310 -17.89 -15.51 4.49
C LYS A 310 -17.31 -16.91 4.27
N ASN A 311 -16.02 -16.93 3.96
CA ASN A 311 -15.23 -18.11 3.63
C ASN A 311 -15.67 -18.88 2.38
N LYS A 312 -16.46 -18.28 1.47
CA LYS A 312 -16.82 -18.89 0.18
C LYS A 312 -15.79 -18.61 -0.90
N ASP A 313 -15.77 -19.46 -1.92
CA ASP A 313 -14.93 -19.25 -3.09
C ASP A 313 -15.38 -18.00 -3.85
N PHE A 314 -14.41 -17.16 -4.23
CA PHE A 314 -14.61 -15.97 -5.04
C PHE A 314 -14.79 -16.36 -6.51
N SER A 315 -15.95 -16.94 -6.80
CA SER A 315 -16.37 -17.28 -8.16
C SER A 315 -17.87 -17.04 -8.31
N ARG A 316 -18.30 -16.54 -9.48
CA ARG A 316 -19.70 -16.20 -9.74
C ARG A 316 -20.66 -17.31 -9.36
N LYS A 317 -20.38 -18.53 -9.82
CA LYS A 317 -21.22 -19.71 -9.57
C LYS A 317 -21.31 -20.09 -8.09
N ALA A 318 -20.22 -19.99 -7.34
CA ALA A 318 -20.22 -20.31 -5.91
C ALA A 318 -20.98 -19.26 -5.09
N ILE A 319 -20.77 -17.98 -5.42
CA ILE A 319 -21.41 -16.84 -4.78
C ILE A 319 -22.92 -16.86 -5.03
N GLU A 320 -23.34 -16.94 -6.29
CA GLU A 320 -24.74 -16.96 -6.70
C GLU A 320 -25.51 -18.09 -6.03
N LYS A 321 -24.99 -19.33 -6.09
CA LYS A 321 -25.58 -20.49 -5.43
C LYS A 321 -25.69 -20.32 -3.91
N SER A 322 -24.73 -19.64 -3.29
CA SER A 322 -24.77 -19.35 -1.86
C SER A 322 -25.90 -18.37 -1.54
N ILE A 323 -26.03 -17.29 -2.31
CA ILE A 323 -27.06 -16.27 -2.13
C ILE A 323 -28.46 -16.88 -2.36
N GLU A 324 -28.66 -17.63 -3.45
CA GLU A 324 -29.92 -18.33 -3.74
C GLU A 324 -30.35 -19.26 -2.60
N LYS A 325 -29.38 -20.01 -2.05
CA LYS A 325 -29.64 -20.89 -0.92
C LYS A 325 -30.10 -20.10 0.31
N THR A 326 -29.42 -19.00 0.65
CA THR A 326 -29.81 -18.14 1.77
C THR A 326 -31.19 -17.52 1.54
N TYR A 327 -31.46 -17.06 0.32
CA TYR A 327 -32.75 -16.51 -0.09
C TYR A 327 -33.89 -17.51 0.14
N GLY A 328 -33.72 -18.76 -0.33
CA GLY A 328 -34.72 -19.82 -0.12
C GLY A 328 -34.91 -20.19 1.34
N GLN A 329 -33.82 -20.32 2.11
CA GLN A 329 -33.88 -20.71 3.53
C GLN A 329 -34.51 -19.66 4.43
N LYS A 330 -34.20 -18.38 4.19
CA LYS A 330 -34.70 -17.25 4.97
C LYS A 330 -35.98 -16.63 4.40
N LYS A 331 -36.46 -17.15 3.25
CA LYS A 331 -37.61 -16.62 2.50
C LYS A 331 -37.44 -15.13 2.20
N ILE A 332 -36.27 -14.78 1.66
CA ILE A 332 -35.92 -13.40 1.35
C ILE A 332 -36.68 -12.96 0.11
N GLU A 333 -37.31 -11.79 0.18
CA GLU A 333 -37.87 -11.09 -0.95
C GLU A 333 -37.15 -9.74 -1.12
N SER A 334 -36.58 -9.51 -2.31
CA SER A 334 -35.94 -8.22 -2.66
C SER A 334 -36.45 -7.70 -4.00
N PRO A 335 -37.60 -7.00 -4.03
CA PRO A 335 -38.23 -6.59 -5.28
C PRO A 335 -37.30 -5.81 -6.22
N GLY A 336 -37.03 -6.38 -7.40
CA GLY A 336 -36.16 -5.78 -8.43
C GLY A 336 -34.66 -5.95 -8.19
N VAL A 337 -34.27 -6.73 -7.18
CA VAL A 337 -32.88 -7.16 -6.95
C VAL A 337 -32.87 -8.68 -6.87
N GLU A 338 -32.25 -9.32 -7.84
CA GLU A 338 -32.13 -10.78 -7.88
C GLU A 338 -30.79 -11.23 -7.24
N PRO A 339 -30.69 -12.49 -6.77
CA PRO A 339 -29.43 -13.07 -6.31
C PRO A 339 -28.26 -12.88 -7.29
N GLU A 340 -28.54 -12.97 -8.59
CA GLU A 340 -27.57 -12.74 -9.66
C GLU A 340 -27.03 -11.30 -9.65
N ASP A 341 -27.85 -10.30 -9.34
CA ASP A 341 -27.43 -8.90 -9.30
C ASP A 341 -26.41 -8.68 -8.16
N ILE A 342 -26.64 -9.29 -7.00
CA ILE A 342 -25.70 -9.26 -5.86
C ILE A 342 -24.41 -10.02 -6.23
N ALA A 343 -24.52 -11.23 -6.79
CA ALA A 343 -23.36 -12.01 -7.20
C ALA A 343 -22.50 -11.28 -8.23
N ARG A 344 -23.16 -10.65 -9.21
CA ARG A 344 -22.51 -9.81 -10.22
C ARG A 344 -21.76 -8.66 -9.58
N THR A 345 -22.40 -7.94 -8.65
CA THR A 345 -21.78 -6.81 -7.93
C THR A 345 -20.45 -7.21 -7.29
N ILE A 346 -20.42 -8.39 -6.65
CA ILE A 346 -19.23 -8.94 -5.99
C ILE A 346 -18.15 -9.35 -7.01
N THR A 347 -18.54 -10.02 -8.09
CA THR A 347 -17.55 -10.53 -9.06
C THR A 347 -16.99 -9.47 -10.00
N GLU A 348 -17.74 -8.39 -10.23
CA GLU A 348 -17.31 -7.26 -11.06
C GLU A 348 -16.67 -6.14 -10.22
N ALA A 349 -16.52 -6.34 -8.91
CA ALA A 349 -15.89 -5.41 -8.00
C ALA A 349 -14.45 -5.10 -8.39
N LYS A 350 -14.04 -3.86 -8.12
CA LYS A 350 -12.76 -3.30 -8.50
C LYS A 350 -12.09 -2.58 -7.35
#